data_AF-A0A7C5I6Q1-F1
#
_entry.id   AF-A0A7C5I6Q1-F1
#
_cell.length_a   1.000
_cell.length_b   1.000
_cell.length_c   1.000
_cell.angle_alpha   90.00
_cell.angle_beta   90.00
_cell.angle_gamma   90.00
#
_symmetry.space_group_name_H-M   'P 1'
#
loop_
_entity.id
_entity.type
_entity.pdbx_description
1 polymer ?
#
loop_
_entity_poly.entity_id
_entity_poly.type
_entity_poly.pdbx_seq_one_letter_code
_entity_poly.pdbx_strand_id
1 'polypeptide(L)' 'EKTYEAARRFMRAFEERNGSALCRELLGCDISTAGGLAEARQKGLFHSRCTKLVRDAVEIVQGMLAGA' A
#
# COMPACT_ATOMS: atom_id res chain seq x y z
N GLU A 1 20.03 -2.92 12.21
CA GLU A 1 19.83 -1.52 11.73
C GLU A 1 19.48 -1.41 10.25
N LYS A 2 20.19 -2.08 9.32
CA LYS A 2 19.93 -2.04 7.86
C LYS A 2 18.49 -2.38 7.44
N THR A 3 17.85 -3.36 8.08
CA THR A 3 16.46 -3.75 7.78
C THR A 3 15.46 -2.63 8.05
N TYR A 4 15.62 -1.90 9.16
CA TYR A 4 14.76 -0.77 9.49
C TYR A 4 14.97 0.42 8.55
N GLU A 5 16.20 0.63 8.08
CA GLU A 5 16.49 1.66 7.10
C GLU A 5 15.84 1.36 5.74
N ALA A 6 15.97 0.11 5.27
CA ALA A 6 15.31 -0.36 4.05
C ALA A 6 13.78 -0.23 4.17
N ALA A 7 13.20 -0.65 5.30
CA ALA A 7 11.77 -0.51 5.55
C ALA A 7 11.33 0.96 5.52
N ARG A 8 12.06 1.88 6.16
CA ARG A 8 11.75 3.32 6.13
C ARG A 8 11.84 3.90 4.71
N ARG A 9 12.83 3.49 3.92
CA ARG A 9 12.96 3.93 2.52
C ARG A 9 11.79 3.44 1.67
N PHE A 10 11.42 2.17 1.82
CA PHE A 10 10.26 1.59 1.15
C PHE A 10 8.97 2.33 1.51
N MET A 11 8.71 2.52 2.81
CA MET A 11 7.49 3.17 3.29
C MET A 11 7.38 4.62 2.79
N ARG A 12 8.48 5.38 2.81
CA ARG A 12 8.51 6.75 2.25
C ARG A 12 8.19 6.76 0.75
N ALA A 13 8.84 5.90 -0.03
CA ALA A 13 8.58 5.83 -1.48
C ALA A 13 7.14 5.40 -1.79
N PHE A 14 6.57 4.52 -0.95
CA PHE A 14 5.17 4.10 -1.08
C PHE A 14 4.21 5.23 -0.76
N GLU A 15 4.44 5.97 0.34
CA GLU A 15 3.66 7.13 0.74
C GLU A 15 3.76 8.27 -0.29
N GLU A 16 4.94 8.57 -0.80
CA GLU A 16 5.15 9.58 -1.85
C GLU A 16 4.35 9.27 -3.12
N ARG A 17 4.28 7.99 -3.51
CA ARG A 17 3.55 7.55 -4.71
C ARG A 17 2.04 7.44 -4.51
N ASN A 18 1.59 7.02 -3.32
CA ASN A 18 0.19 6.65 -3.07
C ASN A 18 -0.57 7.61 -2.16
N GLY A 19 0.13 8.57 -1.53
CA GLY A 19 -0.40 9.55 -0.57
C GLY A 19 -0.45 9.06 0.87
N SER A 20 -0.43 7.75 1.11
CA SER A 20 -0.44 7.14 2.44
C SER A 20 0.06 5.70 2.39
N ALA A 21 0.41 5.12 3.54
CA ALA A 21 0.63 3.68 3.71
C ALA A 21 -0.51 2.98 4.48
N LEU A 22 -1.53 3.74 4.92
CA LEU A 22 -2.63 3.21 5.70
C LEU A 22 -3.82 2.87 4.79
N CYS A 23 -4.28 1.61 4.84
CA CYS A 23 -5.40 1.14 4.01
C CYS A 23 -6.66 1.99 4.18
N ARG A 24 -6.97 2.45 5.39
CA ARG A 24 -8.14 3.30 5.64
C ARG A 24 -8.10 4.64 4.89
N GLU A 25 -6.91 5.20 4.72
CA GLU A 25 -6.71 6.46 3.98
C GLU A 25 -6.68 6.19 2.47
N LEU A 26 -6.06 5.10 2.05
CA LEU A 26 -5.94 4.72 0.64
C LEU A 26 -7.25 4.23 0.00
N LEU A 27 -8.12 3.63 0.81
CA LEU A 27 -9.40 3.04 0.39
C LEU A 27 -10.61 3.90 0.78
N GLY A 28 -10.44 4.83 1.73
CA GLY A 28 -11.52 5.65 2.27
C GLY A 28 -12.46 4.92 3.23
N CYS A 29 -12.14 3.69 3.63
CA CYS A 29 -12.91 2.88 4.58
C CYS A 29 -12.00 2.01 5.43
N ASP A 30 -12.39 1.72 6.68
CA ASP A 30 -11.61 0.88 7.58
C ASP A 30 -11.94 -0.62 7.42
N ILE A 31 -11.11 -1.32 6.64
CA ILE A 31 -11.24 -2.76 6.38
C ILE A 31 -10.97 -3.66 7.61
N SER A 32 -10.51 -3.11 8.74
CA SER A 32 -10.41 -3.84 10.00
C SER A 32 -11.77 -4.00 10.70
N THR A 33 -12.77 -3.24 10.27
CA THR A 33 -14.15 -3.34 10.76
C THR A 33 -15.01 -4.16 9.80
N ALA A 34 -16.04 -4.85 10.33
CA ALA A 34 -16.98 -5.60 9.51
C ALA A 34 -17.70 -4.70 8.48
N GLY A 35 -18.06 -3.48 8.88
CA GLY A 35 -18.71 -2.49 8.01
C GLY A 35 -17.81 -2.01 6.87
N GLY A 36 -16.58 -1.58 7.18
CA GLY A 36 -15.64 -1.11 6.16
C GLY A 36 -15.18 -2.23 5.23
N LEU A 37 -15.07 -3.48 5.71
CA LEU A 37 -14.80 -4.62 4.84
C LEU A 37 -15.95 -4.90 3.85
N ALA A 38 -17.20 -4.81 4.31
CA ALA A 38 -18.37 -4.97 3.45
C ALA A 38 -18.43 -3.86 2.39
N GLU A 39 -18.18 -2.62 2.79
CA GLU A 39 -18.10 -1.47 1.88
C GLU A 39 -17.01 -1.65 0.82
N ALA A 40 -15.79 -2.05 1.23
CA ALA A 40 -14.69 -2.28 0.31
C ALA A 40 -15.00 -3.38 -0.73
N ARG A 41 -15.72 -4.44 -0.33
CA ARG A 41 -16.19 -5.49 -1.24
C ARG A 41 -17.24 -4.99 -2.20
N GLN A 42 -18.25 -4.27 -1.70
CA GLN A 42 -19.33 -3.71 -2.53
C GLN A 42 -18.79 -2.75 -3.59
N LYS A 43 -17.79 -1.93 -3.23
CA LYS A 43 -17.12 -0.99 -4.14
C LYS A 43 -16.02 -1.63 -5.00
N GLY A 44 -15.76 -2.93 -4.85
CA GLY A 44 -14.74 -3.66 -5.62
C GLY A 44 -13.30 -3.17 -5.39
N LEU A 45 -13.01 -2.55 -4.24
CA LEU A 45 -11.75 -1.85 -3.98
C LEU A 45 -10.52 -2.76 -3.99
N PHE A 46 -10.70 -4.05 -3.65
CA PHE A 46 -9.61 -5.03 -3.70
C PHE A 46 -9.07 -5.24 -5.13
N HIS A 47 -9.95 -5.17 -6.13
CA HIS A 47 -9.55 -5.32 -7.52
C HIS A 47 -9.18 -3.98 -8.15
N SER A 48 -9.99 -2.94 -7.94
CA SER A 48 -9.78 -1.64 -8.58
C SER A 48 -8.65 -0.81 -7.95
N ARG A 49 -8.43 -0.93 -6.64
CA ARG A 49 -7.46 -0.10 -5.90
C ARG A 49 -6.31 -0.91 -5.31
N CYS A 50 -6.58 -1.97 -4.55
CA CYS A 50 -5.52 -2.74 -3.88
C CYS A 50 -4.56 -3.39 -4.88
N THR A 51 -5.05 -3.82 -6.05
CA THR A 51 -4.17 -4.40 -7.09
C THR A 51 -3.13 -3.40 -7.58
N LYS A 52 -3.51 -2.12 -7.76
CA LYS A 52 -2.58 -1.04 -8.13
C LYS A 52 -1.59 -0.77 -6.99
N LEU A 53 -2.06 -0.71 -5.74
CA LEU A 53 -1.21 -0.48 -4.57
C LEU A 53 -0.17 -1.59 -4.38
N VAL A 54 -0.56 -2.86 -4.55
CA VAL A 54 0.38 -3.99 -4.45
C VAL A 54 1.40 -3.96 -5.59
N ARG A 55 0.98 -3.61 -6.82
CA ARG A 55 1.91 -3.42 -7.94
C ARG A 55 2.94 -2.35 -7.62
N ASP A 56 2.51 -1.20 -7.11
CA ASP A 56 3.43 -0.12 -6.71
C ASP A 56 4.42 -0.58 -5.65
N ALA A 57 3.97 -1.34 -4.64
CA ALA A 57 4.86 -1.89 -3.63
C ALA A 57 5.96 -2.78 -4.25
N VAL A 58 5.59 -3.65 -5.19
CA VAL A 58 6.53 -4.53 -5.90
C VAL A 58 7.52 -3.70 -6.73
N GLU A 59 7.04 -2.74 -7.51
CA GLU A 59 7.89 -1.86 -8.33
C GLU A 59 8.90 -1.05 -7.48
N ILE A 60 8.47 -0.55 -6.31
CA ILE A 60 9.34 0.18 -5.39
C ILE A 60 10.44 -0.74 -4.86
N VAL A 61 10.08 -1.95 -4.39
CA VAL A 61 11.06 -2.91 -3.88
C VAL A 61 12.01 -3.34 -4.99
N GLN A 62 11.52 -3.60 -6.20
CA GLN A 62 12.35 -3.92 -7.35
C GLN A 62 13.33 -2.78 -7.66
N GLY A 63 12.89 -1.53 -7.66
CA GLY A 63 13.77 -0.37 -7.85
C GLY A 63 14.82 -0.21 -6.74
N MET A 64 14.49 -0.59 -5.51
CA MET A 64 15.45 -0.60 -4.39
C MET A 64 16.50 -1.72 -4.51
N LEU A 65 16.12 -2.86 -5.07
CA LEU A 65 17.00 -4.03 -5.24
C LEU A 65 17.81 -4.00 -6.54
N ALA A 66 17.32 -3.36 -7.60
CA ALA A 66 17.99 -3.29 -8.90
C ALA A 66 19.27 -2.43 -8.89
N GLY A 67 19.53 -1.70 -7.79
CA GLY A 67 20.77 -0.96 -7.56
C GLY A 67 21.59 -1.46 -6.37
N ALA A 68 21.33 -2.68 -5.88
CA ALA A 68 22.02 -3.32 -4.75
C ALA A 68 23.08 -4.32 -5.21
#